data_AF-A0A1I1FIQ1-F1
#
_entry.id   AF-A0A1I1FIQ1-F1
#
_cell.length_a   1.000
_cell.length_b   1.000
_cell.length_c   1.000
_cell.angle_alpha   90.00
_cell.angle_beta   90.00
_cell.angle_gamma   90.00
#
_symmetry.space_group_name_H-M   'P 1'
#
loop_
_entity.id
_entity.type
_entity.pdbx_description
1 polymer ?
#
loop_
_entity_poly.entity_id
_entity_poly.type
_entity_poly.pdbx_seq_one_letter_code
_entity_poly.pdbx_strand_id
1 'polypeptide(L)'
;MLLKIRKSSAIYFITNDTPKGRLINLSSHLYLNLHQITELSHYTLKTSLDKQSLDGKKLTLTPETKVLHVTLAPTFASWEETKDKKSRRIHERRFYTLHFLPEALQEYLAIRQALNGQILNDD
;
A
#
# COMPACT_ATOMS: atom_id res chain seq x y z
N MET A 1 5.50 -15.37 6.58
CA MET A 1 4.02 -15.30 6.59
C MET A 1 3.57 -14.36 5.48
N LEU A 2 2.58 -14.77 4.68
CA LEU A 2 1.98 -13.92 3.63
C LEU A 2 0.62 -13.42 4.09
N LEU A 3 0.42 -12.11 4.07
CA LEU A 3 -0.87 -11.47 4.29
C LEU A 3 -1.54 -11.23 2.93
N LYS A 4 -2.76 -11.74 2.75
CA LYS A 4 -3.57 -11.49 1.56
C LYS A 4 -4.51 -10.32 1.81
N ILE A 5 -4.47 -9.34 0.91
CA ILE A 5 -5.45 -8.25 0.79
C ILE A 5 -6.34 -8.57 -0.40
N ARG A 6 -7.64 -8.69 -0.16
CA ARG A 6 -8.62 -9.07 -1.17
C ARG A 6 -8.83 -7.92 -2.17
N LYS A 7 -9.04 -8.28 -3.44
CA LYS A 7 -9.37 -7.31 -4.49
C LYS A 7 -10.66 -6.62 -4.10
N SER A 8 -10.72 -5.31 -4.29
CA SER A 8 -11.90 -4.52 -3.93
C SER A 8 -11.90 -3.21 -4.69
N SER A 9 -13.05 -2.85 -5.25
CA SER A 9 -13.26 -1.55 -5.87
C SER A 9 -13.19 -0.41 -4.84
N ALA A 10 -13.39 -0.71 -3.55
CA ALA A 10 -13.35 0.24 -2.45
C ALA A 10 -11.96 0.37 -1.80
N ILE A 11 -10.93 -0.29 -2.37
CA ILE A 11 -9.54 -0.15 -1.92
C ILE A 11 -8.72 0.48 -3.03
N TYR A 12 -7.99 1.53 -2.67
CA TYR A 12 -7.05 2.21 -3.55
C TYR A 12 -5.66 2.18 -2.94
N PHE A 13 -4.62 2.32 -3.75
CA PHE A 13 -3.27 2.39 -3.24
C PHE A 13 -2.36 3.29 -4.08
N ILE A 14 -1.25 3.68 -3.46
CA ILE A 14 -0.11 4.29 -4.14
C ILE A 14 1.17 3.53 -3.80
N THR A 15 2.11 3.58 -4.74
CA THR A 15 3.47 3.06 -4.63
C THR A 15 4.48 4.15 -4.99
N ASN A 16 5.77 3.86 -4.90
CA ASN A 16 6.86 4.72 -5.37
C ASN A 16 6.64 5.24 -6.80
N ASP A 17 6.06 4.42 -7.67
CA ASP A 17 5.90 4.72 -9.09
C ASP A 17 4.57 5.40 -9.42
N THR A 18 3.70 5.61 -8.42
CA THR A 18 2.39 6.23 -8.65
C THR A 18 2.53 7.74 -8.82
N PRO A 19 2.04 8.33 -9.92
CA PRO A 19 2.14 9.77 -10.13
C PRO A 19 1.44 10.57 -9.02
N LYS A 20 1.97 11.77 -8.72
CA LYS A 20 1.42 12.62 -7.65
C LYS A 20 -0.06 12.93 -7.89
N GLY A 21 -0.87 12.77 -6.84
CA GLY A 21 -2.31 13.00 -6.90
C GLY A 21 -3.11 11.87 -7.56
N ARG A 22 -2.45 10.81 -8.01
CA ARG A 22 -3.11 9.62 -8.56
C ARG A 22 -3.29 8.52 -7.52
N LEU A 23 -4.29 7.68 -7.75
CA LEU A 23 -4.61 6.48 -6.98
C LEU A 23 -4.82 5.32 -7.94
N ILE A 24 -4.33 4.15 -7.54
CA ILE A 24 -4.52 2.89 -8.25
C ILE A 24 -5.65 2.13 -7.57
N ASN A 25 -6.64 1.66 -8.33
CA ASN A 25 -7.67 0.79 -7.77
C ASN A 25 -7.12 -0.63 -7.56
N LEU A 26 -7.48 -1.27 -6.45
CA LEU A 26 -7.05 -2.63 -6.16
C LEU A 26 -7.87 -3.67 -6.96
N SER A 27 -7.57 -3.76 -8.25
CA SER A 27 -8.26 -4.65 -9.19
C SER A 27 -7.92 -6.14 -9.01
N SER A 28 -6.82 -6.44 -8.32
CA SER A 28 -6.32 -7.79 -8.06
C SER A 28 -5.92 -7.97 -6.59
N HIS A 29 -5.84 -9.23 -6.13
CA HIS A 29 -5.36 -9.53 -4.79
C HIS A 29 -3.91 -9.06 -4.61
N LEU A 30 -3.62 -8.42 -3.49
CA LEU A 30 -2.26 -8.08 -3.09
C LEU A 30 -1.80 -9.05 -2.00
N TYR A 31 -0.58 -9.55 -2.13
CA TYR A 31 0.04 -10.43 -1.13
C TYR A 31 1.27 -9.71 -0.57
N LEU A 32 1.28 -9.47 0.73
CA LEU A 32 2.38 -8.83 1.44
C LEU A 32 3.14 -9.87 2.24
N ASN A 33 4.45 -9.97 2.02
CA ASN A 33 5.31 -10.78 2.88
C ASN A 33 5.65 -9.98 4.13
N LEU A 34 5.14 -10.44 5.27
CA LEU A 34 5.26 -9.69 6.52
C LEU A 34 6.69 -9.62 7.03
N HIS A 35 7.55 -10.59 6.68
CA HIS A 35 8.98 -10.55 7.02
C HIS A 35 9.76 -9.47 6.26
N GLN A 36 9.16 -8.88 5.23
CA GLN A 36 9.79 -7.81 4.46
C GLN A 36 9.34 -6.42 4.92
N ILE A 37 8.32 -6.33 5.78
CA ILE A 37 7.84 -5.05 6.28
C ILE A 37 8.84 -4.51 7.29
N THR A 38 9.37 -3.32 7.02
CA THR A 38 10.28 -2.61 7.94
C THR A 38 9.55 -1.55 8.74
N GLU A 39 8.52 -0.93 8.16
CA GLU A 39 7.71 0.10 8.81
C GLU A 39 6.24 -0.11 8.47
N LEU A 40 5.39 0.11 9.46
CA LEU A 40 3.95 0.03 9.33
C LEU A 40 3.32 1.18 10.13
N SER A 41 2.45 1.95 9.49
CA SER A 41 1.65 2.96 10.19
C SER A 41 0.25 3.02 9.60
N HIS A 42 -0.69 3.51 10.39
CA HIS A 42 -2.08 3.58 9.96
C HIS A 42 -2.79 4.74 10.64
N TYR A 43 -3.79 5.29 9.97
CA TYR A 43 -4.62 6.35 10.52
C TYR A 43 -5.97 6.41 9.81
N THR A 44 -6.84 7.31 10.29
CA THR A 44 -8.10 7.64 9.65
C THR A 44 -8.02 9.04 9.07
N LEU A 45 -8.48 9.24 7.83
CA LEU A 45 -8.57 10.59 7.27
C LEU A 45 -9.52 11.46 8.09
N LYS A 46 -9.03 12.64 8.48
CA LYS A 46 -9.81 13.66 9.21
C LYS A 46 -10.61 14.55 8.26
N THR A 47 -10.14 14.73 7.04
CA THR A 47 -10.73 15.59 6.02
C THR A 47 -10.79 14.85 4.69
N SER A 48 -11.69 15.29 3.80
CA SER A 48 -11.77 14.76 2.45
C SER A 48 -10.51 15.10 1.65
N LEU A 49 -10.09 14.19 0.77
CA LEU A 49 -8.99 14.41 -0.15
C LEU A 49 -9.42 14.11 -1.58
N ASP A 50 -9.27 15.10 -2.46
CA ASP A 50 -9.50 14.90 -3.88
C ASP A 50 -8.26 14.31 -4.55
N LYS A 51 -8.49 13.23 -5.29
CA LYS A 51 -7.50 12.48 -6.04
C LYS A 51 -8.07 12.15 -7.42
N GLN A 52 -7.24 11.53 -8.25
CA GLN A 52 -7.68 10.98 -9.52
C GLN A 52 -7.26 9.53 -9.62
N SER A 53 -8.07 8.70 -10.25
CA SER A 53 -7.64 7.38 -10.71
C SER A 53 -6.53 7.51 -11.77
N LEU A 54 -5.83 6.42 -12.08
CA LEU A 54 -4.89 6.38 -13.22
C LEU A 54 -5.55 6.82 -14.53
N ASP A 55 -6.82 6.46 -14.74
CA ASP A 55 -7.61 6.82 -15.93
C ASP A 55 -8.09 8.29 -15.94
N GLY A 56 -7.74 9.10 -14.93
CA GLY A 56 -8.11 10.52 -14.86
C GLY A 56 -9.48 10.80 -14.27
N LYS A 57 -10.26 9.78 -13.91
CA LYS A 57 -11.54 9.98 -13.19
C LYS A 57 -11.27 10.56 -11.81
N LYS A 58 -11.97 11.64 -11.47
CA LYS A 58 -11.93 12.24 -10.12
C LYS A 58 -12.46 11.25 -9.10
N LEU A 59 -11.81 11.22 -7.94
CA LEU A 59 -12.16 10.40 -6.80
C LEU A 59 -11.97 11.23 -5.54
N THR A 60 -13.00 11.31 -4.71
CA THR A 60 -12.90 11.95 -3.40
C THR A 60 -12.79 10.86 -2.34
N LEU A 61 -11.68 10.84 -1.62
CA LEU A 61 -11.55 10.05 -0.41
C LEU A 61 -12.32 10.76 0.70
N THR A 62 -13.33 10.12 1.25
CA THR A 62 -14.15 10.71 2.31
C THR A 62 -13.38 10.75 3.63
N PRO A 63 -13.78 11.63 4.57
CA PRO A 63 -13.47 11.41 5.98
C PRO A 63 -13.84 9.97 6.36
N GLU A 64 -13.16 9.41 7.36
CA GLU A 64 -13.31 8.00 7.80
C GLU A 64 -12.59 6.94 6.97
N THR A 65 -12.10 7.28 5.77
CA THR A 65 -11.20 6.41 5.01
C THR A 65 -10.02 5.97 5.88
N LYS A 66 -9.80 4.66 5.99
CA LYS A 66 -8.67 4.10 6.74
C LYS A 66 -7.46 4.03 5.82
N VAL A 67 -6.32 4.49 6.32
CA VAL A 67 -5.06 4.49 5.57
C VAL A 67 -4.08 3.56 6.25
N LEU A 68 -3.44 2.70 5.48
CA LEU A 68 -2.36 1.80 5.91
C LEU A 68 -1.12 2.07 5.06
N HIS A 69 -0.06 2.53 5.70
CA HIS A 69 1.26 2.68 5.10
C HIS A 69 2.12 1.47 5.46
N VAL A 70 2.78 0.92 4.44
CA VAL A 70 3.68 -0.23 4.56
C VAL A 70 4.95 0.09 3.79
N THR A 71 6.10 0.05 4.46
CA THR A 71 7.42 0.15 3.83
C THR A 71 8.10 -1.21 3.87
N LEU A 72 8.65 -1.64 2.73
CA LEU A 72 9.37 -2.91 2.59
C LEU A 72 10.89 -2.69 2.60
N ALA A 73 11.60 -3.73 3.07
CA ALA A 73 13.05 -3.78 3.08
C ALA A 73 13.64 -3.68 1.65
N PRO A 74 14.74 -2.93 1.46
CA PRO A 74 15.26 -2.62 0.13
C PRO A 74 15.89 -3.80 -0.62
N THR A 75 16.28 -4.85 0.11
CA THR A 75 16.93 -6.05 -0.46
C THR A 75 15.99 -6.91 -1.32
N PHE A 76 14.68 -6.69 -1.24
CA PHE A 76 13.68 -7.44 -1.99
C PHE A 76 13.09 -6.64 -3.16
N ALA A 77 13.63 -5.45 -3.45
CA ALA A 77 12.92 -4.46 -4.24
C ALA A 77 13.05 -4.60 -5.75
N SER A 78 14.23 -4.85 -6.34
CA SER A 78 14.38 -4.99 -7.80
C SER A 78 15.79 -5.40 -8.25
N TRP A 79 15.87 -6.07 -9.40
CA TRP A 79 17.04 -6.10 -10.29
C TRP A 79 16.77 -5.18 -11.47
N GLU A 80 17.80 -4.52 -11.99
CA GLU A 80 17.68 -3.73 -13.22
C GLU A 80 17.75 -4.65 -14.45
N GLU A 81 16.82 -4.52 -15.40
CA GLU A 81 16.91 -5.18 -16.71
C GLU A 81 17.77 -4.30 -17.65
N THR A 82 19.07 -4.24 -17.41
CA THR A 82 19.99 -3.47 -18.25
C THR A 82 20.41 -4.31 -19.47
N LYS A 83 20.26 -3.78 -20.69
CA LYS A 83 20.77 -4.36 -21.96
C LYS A 83 22.31 -4.45 -22.02
N ASP A 84 23.00 -3.81 -21.07
CA ASP A 84 24.46 -3.82 -20.94
C ASP A 84 24.89 -4.62 -19.70
N LYS A 85 25.90 -5.49 -19.87
CA LYS A 85 26.32 -6.61 -19.01
C LYS A 85 26.84 -6.27 -17.59
N LYS A 86 26.27 -5.31 -16.87
CA LYS A 86 26.56 -5.06 -15.46
C LYS A 86 25.27 -4.84 -14.68
N SER A 87 24.63 -5.94 -14.27
CA SER A 87 23.48 -5.89 -13.36
C SER A 87 23.92 -5.30 -12.01
N ARG A 88 23.57 -4.04 -11.73
CA ARG A 88 23.65 -3.51 -10.37
C ARG A 88 22.34 -3.81 -9.65
N ARG A 89 22.44 -4.36 -8.44
CA ARG A 89 21.30 -4.47 -7.53
C ARG A 89 20.90 -3.06 -7.11
N ILE A 90 19.64 -2.69 -7.32
CA ILE A 90 19.09 -1.43 -6.85
C ILE A 90 18.54 -1.67 -5.45
N HIS A 91 19.10 -0.96 -4.47
CA HIS A 91 18.62 -0.97 -3.09
C HIS A 91 17.59 0.15 -2.91
N GLU A 92 16.37 -0.06 -3.42
CA GLU A 92 15.27 0.89 -3.24
C GLU A 92 14.29 0.38 -2.18
N ARG A 93 13.82 1.23 -1.28
CA ARG A 93 12.70 0.87 -0.39
C ARG A 93 11.40 1.02 -1.15
N ARG A 94 10.62 -0.06 -1.28
CA ARG A 94 9.28 -0.01 -1.85
C ARG A 94 8.27 0.27 -0.75
N PHE A 95 7.33 1.18 -1.00
CA PHE A 95 6.22 1.44 -0.10
C PHE A 95 4.88 1.19 -0.80
N TYR A 96 3.89 0.87 0.01
CA TYR A 96 2.49 0.81 -0.37
C TYR A 96 1.70 1.64 0.64
N THR A 97 0.90 2.59 0.15
CA THR A 97 -0.11 3.25 0.98
C THR A 97 -1.47 2.84 0.48
N LEU A 98 -2.18 2.02 1.25
CA LEU A 98 -3.52 1.57 0.96
C LEU A 98 -4.55 2.48 1.62
N HIS A 99 -5.58 2.84 0.87
CA HIS A 99 -6.72 3.64 1.29
C HIS A 99 -7.95 2.75 1.19
N PHE A 100 -8.55 2.45 2.34
CA PHE A 100 -9.76 1.66 2.47
C PHE A 100 -10.91 2.62 2.67
N LEU A 101 -11.76 2.75 1.66
CA LEU A 101 -13.02 3.49 1.82
C LEU A 101 -13.91 2.81 2.88
N PRO A 102 -14.92 3.50 3.43
CA PRO A 102 -15.78 2.95 4.48
C PRO A 102 -16.37 1.57 4.15
N GLU A 103 -16.66 1.31 2.88
CA GLU A 103 -17.20 0.02 2.41
C GLU A 103 -16.20 -1.14 2.55
N ALA A 104 -14.90 -0.85 2.61
CA ALA A 104 -13.83 -1.84 2.78
C ALA A 104 -13.35 -1.98 4.23
N LEU A 105 -14.10 -1.46 5.21
CA LEU A 105 -13.70 -1.46 6.63
C LEU A 105 -13.41 -2.86 7.17
N GLN A 106 -14.21 -3.87 6.81
CA GLN A 106 -13.99 -5.24 7.30
C GLN A 106 -12.64 -5.82 6.86
N GLU A 107 -12.25 -5.58 5.61
CA GLU A 107 -10.95 -6.01 5.09
C GLU A 107 -9.81 -5.32 5.83
N TYR A 108 -9.94 -4.00 6.08
CA TYR A 108 -8.98 -3.25 6.89
C TYR A 108 -8.85 -3.81 8.30
N LEU A 109 -9.96 -4.13 8.98
CA LEU A 109 -9.95 -4.68 10.34
C LEU A 109 -9.30 -6.07 10.38
N ALA A 110 -9.59 -6.92 9.39
CA ALA A 110 -8.96 -8.24 9.27
C ALA A 110 -7.44 -8.13 9.08
N ILE A 111 -6.99 -7.19 8.24
CA ILE A 111 -5.57 -6.89 8.04
C ILE A 111 -4.94 -6.38 9.34
N ARG A 112 -5.57 -5.41 10.01
CA ARG A 112 -5.10 -4.88 11.31
C ARG A 112 -4.94 -5.98 12.34
N GLN A 113 -5.92 -6.87 12.46
CA GLN A 113 -5.85 -8.00 13.39
C GLN A 113 -4.68 -8.94 13.05
N ALA A 114 -4.47 -9.25 11.77
CA ALA A 114 -3.35 -10.07 11.33
C ALA A 114 -1.97 -9.40 11.56
N LEU A 115 -1.93 -8.06 11.53
CA LEU A 115 -0.72 -7.27 11.77
C LEU A 115 -0.42 -7.02 13.25
N ASN A 116 -1.43 -6.95 14.12
CA ASN A 116 -1.28 -6.71 15.56
C ASN A 116 -0.42 -7.77 16.29
N GLY A 117 -0.13 -8.91 15.65
CA GLY A 117 0.83 -9.90 16.16
C GLY A 117 2.28 -9.69 15.73
N GLN A 118 2.58 -8.66 14.92
CA GLN A 118 3.92 -8.41 14.33
C GLN A 118 4.41 -6.96 14.47
N ILE A 119 3.65 -6.07 15.10
CA ILE A 119 4.06 -4.69 15.35
C ILE A 119 4.99 -4.70 16.57
N LEU A 120 6.27 -4.38 16.35
CA LEU A 120 7.28 -4.21 17.40
C LEU A 120 7.32 -2.78 17.98
N ASN A 121 6.43 -1.89 17.55
CA ASN A 121 6.33 -0.52 18.05
C ASN A 121 4.89 -0.24 18.52
N ASP A 122 4.59 -0.64 19.76
CA ASP A 122 3.65 0.08 20.60
C ASP A 122 4.46 1.16 21.33
N ASP A 123 4.51 2.37 20.76
CA ASP A 123 4.87 3.60 21.49
C ASP A 123 3.57 4.29 21.96
#